data_AF-A0A933A6M7-F1
#
_entry.id   AF-A0A933A6M7-F1
#
_cell.length_a   1.000
_cell.length_b   1.000
_cell.length_c   1.000
_cell.angle_alpha   90.00
_cell.angle_beta   90.00
_cell.angle_gamma   90.00
#
_symmetry.space_group_name_H-M   'P 1'
#
loop_
_entity.id
_entity.type
_entity.pdbx_description
1 polymer ?
#
loop_
_entity_poly.entity_id
_entity_poly.type
_entity_poly.pdbx_seq_one_letter_code
_entity_poly.pdbx_strand_id
1 'polypeptide(L)'
;MDLTFPAGLIPVLLLVLAAEFVNGWTDAPNAIATVVSTRVLAPSVAVVMATVLNVLGAMAGTAVAATIGKGIVRPEAINIATIAAAMIAIVVWSTMAWFHGLPTSESHALVAALAGAGIAGAGPGVLLWDGWSKVIIGLGFSTVLGFAGGFALMVGVSWGFRRVPLGAARRLFGRLQVLSAAFMAFSHGNNDGQKFIGVFTLALVLGGVLPEFRIPLWVILLCAGTMGIGTAVGGWRIVRTMGLRLTKLEPVHGFAAETGAAGTI
;
A
#
# COMPACT_ATOMS: atom_id res chain seq x y z
N MET A 1 1.13 19.64 -25.25
CA MET A 1 1.80 20.33 -24.12
C MET A 1 3.21 19.81 -24.09
N ASP A 2 4.18 20.63 -24.46
CA ASP A 2 5.59 20.27 -24.34
C ASP A 2 5.96 20.30 -22.86
N LEU A 3 6.17 19.13 -22.26
CA LEU A 3 6.55 18.99 -20.87
C LEU A 3 8.04 19.35 -20.73
N THR A 4 8.33 20.53 -20.20
CA THR A 4 9.70 20.92 -19.85
C THR A 4 9.98 20.54 -18.41
N PHE A 5 10.91 19.61 -18.18
CA PHE A 5 11.30 19.17 -16.85
C PHE A 5 12.56 19.93 -16.40
N PRO A 6 12.51 20.70 -15.29
CA PRO A 6 13.72 21.28 -14.72
C PRO A 6 14.69 20.17 -14.32
N ALA A 7 16.00 20.36 -14.57
CA ALA A 7 17.02 19.33 -14.29
C ALA A 7 17.02 18.88 -12.81
N GLY A 8 16.70 19.76 -11.87
CA GLY A 8 16.59 19.43 -10.44
C GLY A 8 15.35 18.62 -10.05
N LEU A 9 14.33 18.54 -10.91
CA LEU A 9 13.09 17.79 -10.64
C LEU A 9 13.24 16.31 -10.97
N ILE A 10 14.01 15.97 -12.01
CA ILE A 10 14.16 14.59 -12.49
C ILE A 10 14.64 13.63 -11.38
N PRO A 11 15.69 13.95 -10.59
CA PRO A 11 16.11 13.08 -9.49
C PRO A 11 15.00 12.82 -8.46
N VAL A 12 14.15 13.82 -8.19
CA VAL A 12 13.04 13.70 -7.24
C VAL A 12 11.94 12.79 -7.79
N LEU A 13 11.61 12.93 -9.06
CA LEU A 13 10.65 12.01 -9.71
C LEU A 13 11.17 10.57 -9.69
N LEU A 14 12.46 10.35 -9.94
CA LEU A 14 13.08 9.03 -9.83
C LEU A 14 13.05 8.49 -8.39
N LEU A 15 13.23 9.34 -7.38
CA LEU A 15 13.08 8.94 -5.98
C LEU A 15 11.65 8.55 -5.64
N VAL A 16 10.64 9.26 -6.16
CA VAL A 16 9.23 8.88 -5.98
C VAL A 16 8.94 7.52 -6.62
N LEU A 17 9.46 7.27 -7.82
CA LEU A 17 9.33 5.95 -8.47
C LEU A 17 10.10 4.86 -7.73
N ALA A 18 11.28 5.17 -7.18
CA ALA A 18 12.01 4.23 -6.35
C ALA A 18 11.23 3.87 -5.08
N ALA A 19 10.61 4.85 -4.42
CA ALA A 19 9.76 4.63 -3.26
C ALA A 19 8.51 3.81 -3.64
N GLU A 20 7.87 4.09 -4.78
CA GLU A 20 6.74 3.30 -5.28
C GLU A 20 7.12 1.86 -5.62
N PHE A 21 8.31 1.65 -6.21
CA PHE A 21 8.84 0.32 -6.46
C PHE A 21 9.07 -0.44 -5.15
N VAL A 22 9.68 0.22 -4.15
CA VAL A 22 9.90 -0.36 -2.82
C VAL A 22 8.57 -0.67 -2.13
N ASN A 23 7.58 0.21 -2.24
CA ASN A 23 6.22 -0.03 -1.77
C ASN A 23 5.66 -1.31 -2.41
N GLY A 24 5.57 -1.38 -3.74
CA GLY A 24 5.09 -2.56 -4.44
C GLY A 24 5.81 -3.85 -4.03
N TRP A 25 7.13 -3.78 -3.82
CA TRP A 25 7.97 -4.92 -3.41
C TRP A 25 7.75 -5.39 -1.98
N THR A 26 7.79 -4.45 -1.03
CA THR A 26 7.75 -4.75 0.40
C THR A 26 6.34 -5.03 0.90
N ASP A 27 5.32 -4.53 0.19
CA ASP A 27 3.90 -4.76 0.50
C ASP A 27 3.24 -5.87 -0.34
N ALA A 28 3.91 -6.44 -1.35
CA ALA A 28 3.45 -7.67 -2.00
C ALA A 28 2.98 -8.77 -1.02
N PRO A 29 3.65 -9.01 0.13
CA PRO A 29 3.20 -9.95 1.15
C PRO A 29 1.79 -9.72 1.68
N ASN A 30 1.29 -8.48 1.72
CA ASN A 30 -0.07 -8.17 2.19
C ASN A 30 -1.14 -8.83 1.33
N ALA A 31 -0.85 -9.06 0.04
CA ALA A 31 -1.75 -9.73 -0.89
C ALA A 31 -1.47 -11.23 -1.06
N ILE A 32 -0.21 -11.68 -0.94
CA ILE A 32 0.18 -13.05 -1.32
C ILE A 32 0.53 -13.97 -0.15
N ALA A 33 0.89 -13.44 1.02
CA ALA A 33 1.45 -14.28 2.09
C ALA A 33 0.47 -15.34 2.59
N THR A 34 -0.80 -14.97 2.76
CA THR A 34 -1.89 -15.84 3.20
C THR A 34 -2.15 -16.97 2.21
N VAL A 35 -2.40 -16.66 0.93
CA VAL A 35 -2.73 -17.67 -0.11
C VAL A 35 -1.58 -18.59 -0.48
N VAL A 36 -0.33 -18.12 -0.34
CA VAL A 36 0.87 -18.94 -0.50
C VAL A 36 1.10 -19.82 0.72
N SER A 37 0.92 -19.29 1.94
CA SER A 37 1.12 -20.06 3.18
C SER A 37 0.11 -21.20 3.35
N THR A 38 -1.14 -20.99 2.93
CA THR A 38 -2.19 -22.02 2.90
C THR A 38 -2.03 -23.01 1.73
N ARG A 39 -1.06 -22.77 0.84
CA ARG A 39 -0.76 -23.58 -0.36
C ARG A 39 -1.93 -23.67 -1.34
N VAL A 40 -2.81 -22.67 -1.33
CA VAL A 40 -3.91 -22.57 -2.29
C VAL A 40 -3.38 -22.15 -3.66
N LEU A 41 -2.42 -21.23 -3.70
CA LEU A 41 -1.72 -20.85 -4.92
C LEU A 41 -0.22 -21.16 -4.83
N ALA A 42 0.35 -21.54 -5.97
CA ALA A 42 1.79 -21.55 -6.12
C ALA A 42 2.35 -20.11 -6.02
N PRO A 43 3.55 -19.92 -5.45
CA PRO A 43 4.16 -18.59 -5.29
C PRO A 43 4.18 -17.74 -6.56
N SER A 44 4.53 -18.33 -7.71
CA SER A 44 4.58 -17.63 -9.00
C SER A 44 3.20 -17.14 -9.47
N VAL A 45 2.16 -17.94 -9.27
CA VAL A 45 0.77 -17.59 -9.65
C VAL A 45 0.24 -16.47 -8.76
N ALA A 46 0.50 -16.56 -7.45
CA ALA A 46 0.10 -15.51 -6.51
C ALA A 46 0.76 -14.16 -6.85
N VAL A 47 2.05 -14.16 -7.21
CA VAL A 47 2.77 -12.94 -7.62
C VAL A 47 2.18 -12.36 -8.91
N VAL A 48 1.95 -13.17 -9.94
CA VAL A 48 1.37 -12.66 -11.19
C VAL A 48 -0.02 -12.06 -10.95
N MET A 49 -0.85 -12.73 -10.17
CA MET A 49 -2.18 -12.23 -9.79
C MET A 49 -2.07 -10.90 -9.03
N ALA A 50 -1.22 -10.83 -8.01
CA ALA A 50 -1.03 -9.63 -7.21
C ALA A 50 -0.48 -8.47 -8.04
N THR A 51 0.51 -8.70 -8.91
CA THR A 51 1.04 -7.67 -9.82
C THR A 51 -0.05 -7.08 -10.70
N VAL A 52 -0.85 -7.93 -11.37
CA VAL A 52 -1.91 -7.43 -12.26
C VAL A 52 -2.97 -6.67 -11.47
N LEU A 53 -3.43 -7.20 -10.34
CA LEU A 53 -4.50 -6.59 -9.57
C LEU A 53 -4.05 -5.33 -8.82
N ASN A 54 -2.80 -5.25 -8.35
CA ASN A 54 -2.23 -4.02 -7.78
C ASN A 54 -2.22 -2.91 -8.83
N VAL A 55 -1.77 -3.20 -10.06
CA VAL A 55 -1.78 -2.23 -11.18
C VAL A 55 -3.20 -1.77 -11.49
N LEU A 56 -4.14 -2.71 -11.64
CA LEU A 56 -5.54 -2.37 -11.92
C LEU A 56 -6.19 -1.58 -10.78
N GLY A 57 -5.89 -1.93 -9.53
CA GLY A 57 -6.33 -1.21 -8.35
C GLY A 57 -5.79 0.22 -8.34
N ALA A 58 -4.49 0.41 -8.56
CA ALA A 58 -3.86 1.74 -8.61
C ALA A 58 -4.44 2.64 -9.72
N MET A 59 -4.97 2.03 -10.79
CA MET A 59 -5.66 2.73 -11.88
C MET A 59 -7.15 3.02 -11.61
N ALA A 60 -7.75 2.42 -10.58
CA ALA A 60 -9.20 2.43 -10.37
C ALA A 60 -9.75 3.72 -9.75
N GLY A 61 -8.89 4.63 -9.28
CA GLY A 61 -9.32 5.88 -8.66
C GLY A 61 -8.19 6.86 -8.40
N THR A 62 -8.56 8.02 -7.86
CA THR A 62 -7.62 9.11 -7.51
C THR A 62 -7.95 9.78 -6.17
N ALA A 63 -8.90 9.23 -5.41
CA ALA A 63 -9.37 9.81 -4.16
C ALA A 63 -8.26 9.90 -3.10
N VAL A 64 -7.48 8.83 -2.91
CA VAL A 64 -6.35 8.81 -1.99
C VAL A 64 -5.26 9.77 -2.49
N ALA A 65 -4.94 9.71 -3.79
CA ALA A 65 -3.94 10.59 -4.41
C ALA A 65 -4.25 12.08 -4.18
N ALA A 66 -5.53 12.46 -4.25
CA ALA A 66 -5.99 13.83 -4.05
C ALA A 66 -5.87 14.32 -2.59
N THR A 67 -5.67 13.42 -1.63
CA THR A 67 -5.47 13.75 -0.21
C THR A 67 -4.00 13.81 0.20
N ILE A 68 -3.08 13.30 -0.64
CA ILE A 68 -1.65 13.27 -0.34
C ILE A 68 -1.07 14.67 -0.21
N GLY A 69 -0.34 14.89 0.89
CA GLY A 69 0.30 16.17 1.20
C GLY A 69 -0.66 17.26 1.70
N LYS A 70 -1.95 16.96 1.87
CA LYS A 70 -2.92 17.93 2.40
C LYS A 70 -3.11 17.75 3.90
N GLY A 71 -3.14 18.87 4.63
CA GLY A 71 -3.65 18.93 5.99
C GLY A 71 -2.78 18.34 7.10
N ILE A 72 -1.62 17.73 6.79
CA ILE A 72 -0.71 17.14 7.80
C ILE A 72 0.48 18.09 8.09
N VAL A 73 1.03 18.67 7.04
CA VAL A 73 2.14 19.63 7.07
C VAL A 73 1.65 20.89 6.34
N ARG A 74 2.00 22.07 6.86
CA ARG A 74 1.70 23.34 6.20
C ARG A 74 2.23 23.34 4.75
N PRO A 75 1.41 23.74 3.75
CA PRO A 75 1.80 23.68 2.34
C PRO A 75 3.11 24.42 2.02
N GLU A 76 3.40 25.51 2.74
CA GLU A 76 4.59 26.34 2.51
C GLU A 76 5.90 25.60 2.81
N ALA A 77 5.84 24.54 3.63
CA ALA A 77 6.99 23.71 3.95
C ALA A 77 7.13 22.48 3.04
N ILE A 78 6.17 22.24 2.15
CA ILE A 78 6.24 21.14 1.18
C ILE A 78 6.82 21.67 -0.13
N ASN A 79 8.12 21.43 -0.33
CA ASN A 79 8.82 21.78 -1.55
C ASN A 79 9.55 20.55 -2.12
N ILE A 80 10.26 20.73 -3.23
CA ILE A 80 10.99 19.66 -3.92
C ILE A 80 12.01 18.96 -3.00
N ALA A 81 12.70 19.70 -2.12
CA ALA A 81 13.64 19.14 -1.17
C ALA A 81 12.93 18.33 -0.06
N THR A 82 11.77 18.80 0.41
CA THR A 82 10.94 18.07 1.38
C THR A 82 10.49 16.72 0.83
N ILE A 83 10.03 16.69 -0.44
CA ILE A 83 9.64 15.44 -1.11
C ILE A 83 10.85 14.53 -1.28
N ALA A 84 11.98 15.05 -1.76
CA ALA A 84 13.20 14.26 -1.95
C ALA A 84 13.67 13.61 -0.65
N ALA A 85 13.74 14.38 0.45
CA ALA A 85 14.11 13.88 1.77
C ALA A 85 13.14 12.80 2.26
N ALA A 86 11.84 13.01 2.07
CA ALA A 86 10.84 12.03 2.45
C ALA A 86 10.97 10.72 1.67
N MET A 87 11.17 10.79 0.34
CA MET A 87 11.33 9.59 -0.50
C MET A 87 12.60 8.81 -0.15
N ILE A 88 13.72 9.50 0.13
CA ILE A 88 14.95 8.85 0.60
C ILE A 88 14.69 8.12 1.91
N ALA A 89 14.03 8.77 2.88
CA ALA A 89 13.72 8.15 4.16
C ALA A 89 12.86 6.89 4.01
N ILE A 90 11.82 6.94 3.16
CA ILE A 90 10.97 5.79 2.84
C ILE A 90 11.80 4.65 2.23
N VAL A 91 12.53 4.92 1.15
CA VAL A 91 13.34 3.90 0.45
C VAL A 91 14.32 3.23 1.40
N VAL A 92 15.03 4.00 2.22
CA VAL A 92 16.01 3.47 3.19
C VAL A 92 15.30 2.64 4.26
N TRP A 93 14.26 3.20 4.90
CA TRP A 93 13.56 2.53 5.99
C TRP A 93 12.90 1.23 5.55
N SER A 94 12.15 1.25 4.46
CA SER A 94 11.39 0.09 3.99
C SER A 94 12.29 -1.01 3.46
N THR A 95 13.40 -0.65 2.80
CA THR A 95 14.42 -1.63 2.39
C THR A 95 15.10 -2.27 3.60
N MET A 96 15.42 -1.48 4.64
CA MET A 96 16.00 -2.01 5.89
C MET A 96 15.00 -2.93 6.62
N ALA A 97 13.75 -2.52 6.75
CA ALA A 97 12.70 -3.33 7.37
C ALA A 97 12.51 -4.66 6.63
N TRP A 98 12.43 -4.62 5.30
CA TRP A 98 12.39 -5.82 4.46
C TRP A 98 13.62 -6.70 4.64
N PHE A 99 14.82 -6.11 4.75
CA PHE A 99 16.05 -6.87 4.97
C PHE A 99 15.95 -7.70 6.26
N HIS A 100 15.35 -7.14 7.30
CA HIS A 100 15.05 -7.84 8.56
C HIS A 100 13.75 -8.68 8.53
N GLY A 101 13.04 -8.71 7.40
CA GLY A 101 11.79 -9.46 7.23
C GLY A 101 10.63 -8.90 8.07
N LEU A 102 10.67 -7.61 8.41
CA LEU A 102 9.66 -6.92 9.19
C LEU A 102 8.63 -6.29 8.24
N PRO A 103 7.32 -6.61 8.40
CA PRO A 103 6.27 -5.88 7.70
C PRO A 103 6.15 -4.46 8.28
N THR A 104 6.13 -3.44 7.42
CA THR A 104 5.96 -2.04 7.79
C THR A 104 4.81 -1.41 7.03
N SER A 105 4.37 -0.22 7.43
CA SER A 105 3.31 0.53 6.74
C SER A 105 3.90 1.70 5.97
N GLU A 106 3.73 1.69 4.65
CA GLU A 106 4.16 2.79 3.79
C GLU A 106 3.32 4.06 3.98
N SER A 107 2.04 3.93 4.36
CA SER A 107 1.22 5.08 4.78
C SER A 107 1.87 5.85 5.92
N HIS A 108 2.32 5.14 6.95
CA HIS A 108 2.97 5.77 8.10
C HIS A 108 4.35 6.31 7.74
N ALA A 109 5.12 5.56 6.95
CA ALA A 109 6.42 6.02 6.50
C ALA A 109 6.29 7.34 5.73
N LEU A 110 5.31 7.45 4.82
CA LEU A 110 5.07 8.67 4.05
C LEU A 110 4.69 9.86 4.94
N VAL A 111 3.73 9.68 5.85
CA VAL A 111 3.28 10.74 6.77
C VAL A 111 4.42 11.17 7.69
N ALA A 112 5.14 10.23 8.29
CA ALA A 112 6.25 10.51 9.19
C ALA A 112 7.44 11.16 8.47
N ALA A 113 7.75 10.72 7.25
CA ALA A 113 8.86 11.25 6.47
C ALA A 113 8.59 12.68 5.99
N LEU A 114 7.37 12.96 5.49
CA LEU A 114 6.96 14.32 5.12
C LEU A 114 6.94 15.25 6.34
N ALA A 115 6.45 14.77 7.48
CA ALA A 115 6.45 15.54 8.71
C ALA A 115 7.87 15.82 9.21
N GLY A 116 8.74 14.82 9.25
CA GLY A 116 10.14 14.97 9.64
C GLY A 116 10.88 15.96 8.75
N ALA A 117 10.70 15.85 7.43
CA ALA A 117 11.27 16.79 6.47
C ALA A 117 10.71 18.21 6.67
N GLY A 118 9.40 18.36 6.91
CA GLY A 118 8.78 19.64 7.21
C GLY A 118 9.32 20.28 8.50
N ILE A 119 9.46 19.49 9.57
CA ILE A 119 10.01 19.97 10.85
C ILE A 119 11.46 20.41 10.68
N ALA A 120 12.26 19.66 9.92
CA ALA A 120 13.64 20.02 9.65
C ALA A 120 13.76 21.32 8.85
N GLY A 121 12.84 21.58 7.91
CA GLY A 121 12.85 22.78 7.07
C GLY A 121 12.22 24.03 7.71
N ALA A 122 11.17 23.86 8.50
CA ALA A 122 10.32 24.98 8.97
C ALA A 122 10.02 24.96 10.48
N GLY A 123 10.60 24.01 11.23
CA GLY A 123 10.40 23.84 12.66
C GLY A 123 9.10 23.11 13.04
N PRO A 124 8.90 22.79 14.33
CA PRO A 124 7.77 21.96 14.78
C PRO A 124 6.37 22.55 14.52
N GLY A 125 6.24 23.88 14.45
CA GLY A 125 4.96 24.57 14.22
C GLY A 125 4.35 24.38 12.83
N VAL A 126 5.06 23.67 11.95
CA VAL A 126 4.62 23.29 10.61
C VAL A 126 3.57 22.17 10.61
N LEU A 127 3.48 21.39 11.69
CA LEU A 127 2.54 20.30 11.79
C LEU A 127 1.12 20.82 12.05
N LEU A 128 0.16 20.25 11.34
CA LEU A 128 -1.24 20.60 11.45
C LEU A 128 -1.95 19.55 12.32
N TRP A 129 -2.22 19.89 13.57
CA TRP A 129 -2.76 18.95 14.55
C TRP A 129 -4.13 18.37 14.15
N ASP A 130 -4.98 19.15 13.48
CA ASP A 130 -6.26 18.67 12.95
C ASP A 130 -6.08 17.49 11.98
N GLY A 131 -5.14 17.58 11.02
CA GLY A 131 -4.87 16.46 10.12
C GLY A 131 -4.23 15.27 10.81
N TRP A 132 -3.30 15.51 11.74
CA TRP A 132 -2.71 14.44 12.55
C TRP A 132 -3.76 13.67 13.36
N SER A 133 -4.72 14.38 13.97
CA SER A 133 -5.81 13.74 14.70
C SER A 133 -6.63 12.82 13.79
N LYS A 134 -6.92 13.25 12.55
CA LYS A 134 -7.63 12.44 11.55
C LYS A 134 -6.84 11.21 11.13
N VAL A 135 -5.53 11.33 10.94
CA VAL A 135 -4.65 10.18 10.60
C VAL A 135 -4.65 9.16 11.74
N ILE A 136 -4.48 9.60 12.99
CA ILE A 136 -4.45 8.72 14.17
C ILE A 136 -5.81 8.03 14.37
N ILE A 137 -6.90 8.78 14.26
CA ILE A 137 -8.26 8.22 14.35
C ILE A 137 -8.49 7.22 13.22
N GLY A 138 -8.14 7.59 11.98
CA GLY A 138 -8.27 6.72 10.81
C GLY A 138 -7.50 5.41 10.96
N LEU A 139 -6.27 5.46 11.47
CA LEU A 139 -5.45 4.29 11.75
C LEU A 139 -6.09 3.37 12.80
N GLY A 140 -6.52 3.93 13.93
CA GLY A 140 -7.16 3.14 14.98
C GLY A 140 -8.46 2.51 14.49
N PHE A 141 -9.27 3.30 13.77
CA PHE A 141 -10.55 2.87 13.24
C PHE A 141 -10.41 1.78 12.17
N SER A 142 -9.51 1.94 11.20
CA SER A 142 -9.29 0.94 10.14
C SER A 142 -8.75 -0.38 10.70
N THR A 143 -7.83 -0.32 11.66
CA THR A 143 -7.27 -1.51 12.32
C THR A 143 -8.36 -2.29 13.06
N VAL A 144 -9.20 -1.60 13.83
CA VAL A 144 -10.31 -2.21 14.58
C VAL A 144 -11.36 -2.76 13.62
N LEU A 145 -11.73 -2.01 12.58
CA LEU A 145 -12.70 -2.47 11.59
C LEU A 145 -12.20 -3.70 10.81
N GLY A 146 -10.94 -3.72 10.37
CA GLY A 146 -10.38 -4.85 9.64
C GLY A 146 -10.39 -6.12 10.49
N PHE A 147 -9.97 -5.99 11.76
CA PHE A 147 -10.04 -7.08 12.72
C PHE A 147 -11.49 -7.53 13.00
N ALA A 148 -12.39 -6.60 13.31
CA ALA A 148 -13.78 -6.90 13.62
C ALA A 148 -14.51 -7.53 12.41
N GLY A 149 -14.25 -7.04 11.20
CA GLY A 149 -14.76 -7.59 9.95
C GLY A 149 -14.28 -9.01 9.71
N GLY A 150 -12.97 -9.25 9.78
CA GLY A 150 -12.40 -10.60 9.66
C GLY A 150 -12.92 -11.56 10.74
N PHE A 151 -13.05 -11.09 11.98
CA PHE A 151 -13.59 -11.88 13.09
C PHE A 151 -15.06 -12.22 12.88
N ALA A 152 -15.90 -11.24 12.52
CA ALA A 152 -17.32 -11.46 12.25
C ALA A 152 -17.53 -12.42 11.07
N LEU A 153 -16.74 -12.29 10.00
CA LEU A 153 -16.74 -13.22 8.88
C LEU A 153 -16.37 -14.64 9.33
N MET A 154 -15.34 -14.79 10.16
CA MET A 154 -14.92 -16.10 10.66
C MET A 154 -15.99 -16.74 11.55
N VAL A 155 -16.66 -15.96 12.41
CA VAL A 155 -17.79 -16.43 13.22
C VAL A 155 -18.93 -16.88 12.30
N GLY A 156 -19.31 -16.05 11.33
CA GLY A 156 -20.38 -16.38 10.37
C GLY A 156 -20.09 -17.67 9.59
N VAL A 157 -18.86 -17.81 9.08
CA VAL A 157 -18.41 -19.01 8.39
C VAL A 157 -18.44 -20.23 9.32
N SER A 158 -17.95 -20.10 10.54
CA SER A 158 -17.91 -21.20 11.51
C SER A 158 -19.31 -21.73 11.80
N TRP A 159 -20.28 -20.84 12.01
CA TRP A 159 -21.67 -21.22 12.26
C TRP A 159 -22.37 -21.78 11.02
N GLY A 160 -22.16 -21.16 9.85
CA GLY A 160 -22.79 -21.56 8.59
C GLY A 160 -22.30 -22.92 8.08
N PHE A 161 -21.01 -23.21 8.27
CA PHE A 161 -20.36 -24.43 7.74
C PHE A 161 -20.09 -25.50 8.80
N ARG A 162 -20.57 -25.34 10.05
CA ARG A 162 -20.34 -26.32 11.15
C ARG A 162 -20.79 -27.75 10.87
N ARG A 163 -21.75 -27.95 9.96
CA ARG A 163 -22.26 -29.28 9.57
C ARG A 163 -21.61 -29.82 8.30
N VAL A 164 -20.77 -29.03 7.63
CA VAL A 164 -20.11 -29.41 6.38
C VAL A 164 -18.86 -30.24 6.70
N PRO A 165 -18.65 -31.39 6.04
CA PRO A 165 -17.43 -32.17 6.22
C PRO A 165 -16.18 -31.34 5.93
N LEU A 166 -15.14 -31.49 6.77
CA LEU A 166 -13.89 -30.71 6.68
C LEU A 166 -13.26 -30.74 5.27
N GLY A 167 -13.30 -31.89 4.59
CA GLY A 167 -12.77 -32.02 3.22
C GLY A 167 -13.53 -31.17 2.19
N ALA A 168 -14.86 -31.06 2.33
CA ALA A 168 -15.67 -30.22 1.46
C ALA A 168 -15.45 -28.72 1.76
N ALA A 169 -15.41 -28.36 3.04
CA ALA A 169 -15.13 -26.99 3.48
C ALA A 169 -13.75 -26.53 2.98
N ARG A 170 -12.69 -27.34 3.13
CA ARG A 170 -11.34 -27.01 2.63
C ARG A 170 -11.30 -26.79 1.12
N ARG A 171 -12.01 -27.61 0.33
CA ARG A 171 -12.09 -27.42 -1.14
C ARG A 171 -12.80 -26.13 -1.51
N LEU A 172 -13.90 -25.81 -0.82
CA LEU A 172 -14.65 -24.58 -1.06
C LEU A 172 -13.82 -23.35 -0.70
N PHE A 173 -13.30 -23.30 0.53
CA PHE A 173 -12.51 -22.16 1.00
C PHE A 173 -11.17 -22.03 0.29
N GLY A 174 -10.60 -23.11 -0.24
CA GLY A 174 -9.47 -23.01 -1.17
C GLY A 174 -9.81 -22.18 -2.41
N ARG A 175 -11.00 -22.37 -3.01
CA ARG A 175 -11.43 -21.57 -4.16
C ARG A 175 -11.81 -20.15 -3.79
N LEU A 176 -12.52 -19.98 -2.67
CA LEU A 176 -12.91 -18.64 -2.19
C LEU A 176 -11.70 -17.82 -1.77
N GLN A 177 -10.66 -18.44 -1.22
CA GLN A 177 -9.44 -17.73 -0.84
C GLN A 177 -8.73 -17.11 -2.05
N VAL A 178 -8.78 -17.73 -3.23
CA VAL A 178 -8.24 -17.12 -4.45
C VAL A 178 -8.95 -15.81 -4.77
N LEU A 179 -10.29 -15.77 -4.60
CA LEU A 179 -11.08 -14.57 -4.84
C LEU A 179 -10.82 -13.49 -3.79
N SER A 180 -10.71 -13.85 -2.52
CA SER A 180 -10.40 -12.88 -1.46
C SER A 180 -8.97 -12.34 -1.56
N ALA A 181 -8.00 -13.18 -1.93
CA ALA A 181 -6.62 -12.73 -2.18
C ALA A 181 -6.56 -11.79 -3.40
N ALA A 182 -7.34 -12.07 -4.45
CA ALA A 182 -7.50 -11.17 -5.58
C ALA A 182 -8.13 -9.83 -5.15
N PHE A 183 -9.20 -9.87 -4.36
CA PHE A 183 -9.83 -8.66 -3.84
C PHE A 183 -8.90 -7.84 -2.94
N MET A 184 -8.11 -8.50 -2.10
CA MET A 184 -7.07 -7.87 -1.27
C MET A 184 -5.99 -7.20 -2.12
N ALA A 185 -5.48 -7.87 -3.15
CA ALA A 185 -4.51 -7.27 -4.07
C ALA A 185 -5.08 -6.03 -4.77
N PHE A 186 -6.29 -6.13 -5.33
CA PHE A 186 -6.92 -4.99 -5.98
C PHE A 186 -7.12 -3.81 -5.01
N SER A 187 -7.62 -4.09 -3.81
CA SER A 187 -7.89 -3.06 -2.79
C SER A 187 -6.59 -2.42 -2.32
N HIS A 188 -5.54 -3.22 -2.11
CA HIS A 188 -4.18 -2.72 -1.80
C HIS A 188 -3.68 -1.77 -2.90
N GLY A 189 -3.75 -2.17 -4.17
CA GLY A 189 -3.42 -1.30 -5.30
C GLY A 189 -4.19 0.02 -5.30
N ASN A 190 -5.50 -0.04 -5.05
CA ASN A 190 -6.38 1.13 -5.05
C ASN A 190 -6.09 2.12 -3.92
N ASN A 191 -5.46 1.68 -2.82
CA ASN A 191 -5.06 2.56 -1.73
C ASN A 191 -3.59 2.99 -1.87
N ASP A 192 -2.69 2.02 -2.00
CA ASP A 192 -1.25 2.22 -1.91
C ASP A 192 -0.65 2.87 -3.16
N GLY A 193 -1.03 2.42 -4.36
CA GLY A 193 -0.50 3.00 -5.60
C GLY A 193 -0.90 4.47 -5.77
N GLN A 194 -2.07 4.84 -5.25
CA GLN A 194 -2.54 6.23 -5.28
C GLN A 194 -1.67 7.18 -4.43
N LYS A 195 -0.99 6.69 -3.39
CA LYS A 195 -0.14 7.53 -2.54
C LYS A 195 0.98 8.15 -3.35
N PHE A 196 1.71 7.32 -4.08
CA PHE A 196 2.85 7.77 -4.87
C PHE A 196 2.44 8.45 -6.18
N ILE A 197 1.29 8.10 -6.77
CA ILE A 197 0.66 8.92 -7.81
C ILE A 197 0.44 10.36 -7.31
N GLY A 198 -0.04 10.51 -6.07
CA GLY A 198 -0.25 11.81 -5.42
C GLY A 198 1.06 12.56 -5.20
N VAL A 199 2.07 11.91 -4.61
CA VAL A 199 3.40 12.52 -4.38
C VAL A 199 4.07 12.92 -5.70
N PHE A 200 4.00 12.06 -6.72
CA PHE A 200 4.58 12.33 -8.04
C PHE A 200 3.92 13.55 -8.68
N THR A 201 2.58 13.60 -8.66
CA THR A 201 1.82 14.74 -9.17
C THR A 201 2.14 16.02 -8.40
N LEU A 202 2.29 15.94 -7.08
CA LEU A 202 2.67 17.08 -6.25
C LEU A 202 4.06 17.61 -6.62
N ALA A 203 5.03 16.72 -6.86
CA ALA A 203 6.37 17.10 -7.30
C ALA A 203 6.32 17.80 -8.69
N LEU A 204 5.48 17.34 -9.62
CA LEU A 204 5.30 18.00 -10.92
C LEU A 204 4.72 19.41 -10.77
N VAL A 205 3.76 19.61 -9.86
CA VAL A 205 3.17 20.93 -9.59
C VAL A 205 4.20 21.86 -8.97
N LEU A 206 4.91 21.41 -7.93
CA LEU A 206 5.94 22.20 -7.26
C LEU A 206 7.14 22.51 -8.16
N GLY A 207 7.42 21.64 -9.13
CA GLY A 207 8.45 21.83 -10.15
C GLY A 207 8.01 22.70 -11.32
N GLY A 208 6.78 23.21 -11.33
CA GLY A 208 6.26 24.08 -12.39
C GLY A 208 5.91 23.37 -13.71
N VAL A 209 5.88 22.03 -13.73
CA VAL A 209 5.53 21.23 -14.92
C VAL A 209 4.02 21.18 -15.11
N LEU A 210 3.27 21.07 -14.01
CA LEU A 210 1.80 21.14 -14.01
C LEU A 210 1.34 22.44 -13.35
N PRO A 211 0.38 23.17 -13.95
CA PRO A 211 -0.10 24.43 -13.40
C PRO A 211 -0.99 24.23 -12.16
N GLU A 212 -1.61 23.06 -12.03
CA GLU A 212 -2.51 22.71 -10.93
C GLU A 212 -2.42 21.21 -10.63
N PHE A 213 -2.92 20.80 -9.47
CA PHE A 213 -2.97 19.40 -9.08
C PHE A 213 -4.07 18.65 -9.85
N ARG A 214 -3.74 18.26 -11.08
CA ARG A 214 -4.55 17.38 -11.92
C ARG A 214 -3.70 16.19 -12.32
N ILE A 215 -4.13 15.00 -11.93
CA ILE A 215 -3.38 13.75 -12.16
C ILE A 215 -3.58 13.33 -13.62
N PRO A 216 -2.54 13.39 -14.48
CA PRO A 216 -2.67 12.98 -15.86
C PRO A 216 -2.55 11.45 -15.97
N LEU A 217 -3.17 10.87 -17.00
CA LEU A 217 -3.21 9.42 -17.20
C LEU A 217 -1.80 8.78 -17.26
N TRP A 218 -0.82 9.47 -17.86
CA TRP A 218 0.54 8.94 -17.94
C TRP A 218 1.21 8.80 -16.57
N VAL A 219 0.89 9.65 -15.59
CA VAL A 219 1.41 9.51 -14.21
C VAL A 219 0.80 8.29 -13.56
N ILE A 220 -0.51 8.06 -13.75
CA ILE A 220 -1.21 6.87 -13.24
C ILE A 220 -0.56 5.61 -13.81
N LEU A 221 -0.41 5.53 -15.13
CA LEU A 221 0.18 4.37 -15.80
C LEU A 221 1.63 4.13 -15.38
N LEU A 222 2.42 5.21 -15.24
CA LEU A 222 3.82 5.13 -14.82
C LEU A 222 3.92 4.58 -13.39
N CYS A 223 3.25 5.21 -12.42
CA CYS A 223 3.33 4.80 -11.01
C CYS A 223 2.72 3.41 -10.79
N ALA A 224 1.54 3.13 -11.37
CA ALA A 224 0.91 1.81 -11.27
C ALA A 224 1.81 0.73 -11.87
N GLY A 225 2.44 0.98 -13.03
CA GLY A 225 3.42 0.09 -13.62
C GLY A 225 4.62 -0.15 -12.72
N THR A 226 5.17 0.91 -12.12
CA THR A 226 6.28 0.84 -11.16
C THR A 226 5.92 0.01 -9.93
N MET A 227 4.73 0.22 -9.35
CA MET A 227 4.20 -0.58 -8.24
C MET A 227 4.12 -2.06 -8.64
N GLY A 228 3.55 -2.35 -9.82
CA GLY A 228 3.43 -3.72 -10.34
C GLY A 228 4.77 -4.42 -10.51
N ILE A 229 5.79 -3.71 -11.03
CA ILE A 229 7.16 -4.21 -11.14
C ILE A 229 7.75 -4.51 -9.76
N GLY A 230 7.52 -3.64 -8.77
CA GLY A 230 7.88 -3.90 -7.37
C GLY A 230 7.21 -5.17 -6.85
N THR A 231 5.89 -5.30 -7.02
CA THR A 231 5.11 -6.46 -6.59
C THR A 231 5.60 -7.77 -7.21
N ALA A 232 6.06 -7.73 -8.46
CA ALA A 232 6.61 -8.90 -9.14
C ALA A 232 7.86 -9.48 -8.46
N VAL A 233 8.58 -8.68 -7.64
CA VAL A 233 9.73 -9.15 -6.86
C VAL A 233 9.29 -10.01 -5.66
N GLY A 234 8.08 -9.80 -5.14
CA GLY A 234 7.40 -10.74 -4.22
C GLY A 234 7.76 -10.68 -2.73
N GLY A 235 8.64 -9.77 -2.28
CA GLY A 235 8.81 -9.46 -0.85
C GLY A 235 9.14 -10.67 0.06
N TRP A 236 9.80 -11.71 -0.46
CA TRP A 236 9.80 -13.06 0.14
C TRP A 236 10.30 -13.17 1.58
N ARG A 237 11.17 -12.27 2.05
CA ARG A 237 11.61 -12.25 3.45
C ARG A 237 10.42 -12.00 4.39
N ILE A 238 9.57 -11.03 4.04
CA ILE A 238 8.36 -10.69 4.79
C ILE A 238 7.30 -11.78 4.61
N VAL A 239 7.14 -12.35 3.40
CA VAL A 239 6.24 -13.50 3.18
C VAL A 239 6.56 -14.66 4.13
N ARG A 240 7.85 -14.97 4.33
CA ARG A 240 8.27 -16.01 5.29
C ARG A 240 7.91 -15.65 6.72
N THR A 241 8.06 -14.38 7.12
CA THR A 241 7.66 -13.93 8.46
C THR A 241 6.15 -14.04 8.65
N MET A 242 5.36 -13.43 7.77
CA MET A 242 3.91 -13.38 7.84
C MET A 242 3.26 -14.77 7.72
N GLY A 243 3.72 -15.57 6.75
CA GLY A 243 3.10 -16.84 6.41
C GLY A 243 3.56 -18.05 7.22
N LEU A 244 4.75 -18.01 7.82
CA LEU A 244 5.32 -19.20 8.51
C LEU A 244 5.61 -18.98 9.99
N ARG A 245 5.83 -17.73 10.44
CA ARG A 245 6.29 -17.45 11.81
C ARG A 245 5.21 -16.91 12.74
N LEU A 246 4.09 -16.40 12.22
CA LEU A 246 3.03 -15.82 13.04
C LEU A 246 1.98 -16.86 13.45
N THR A 247 1.31 -17.49 12.50
CA THR A 247 0.26 -18.47 12.78
C THR A 247 0.11 -19.48 11.65
N LYS A 248 -0.35 -20.69 11.98
CA LYS A 248 -0.73 -21.68 10.96
C LYS A 248 -2.10 -21.32 10.40
N LEU A 249 -2.13 -20.87 9.15
CA LEU A 249 -3.36 -20.54 8.45
C LEU A 249 -3.93 -21.76 7.71
N GLU A 250 -5.24 -21.90 7.78
CA GLU A 250 -6.02 -22.75 6.86
C GLU A 250 -6.72 -21.83 5.84
N PRO A 251 -7.17 -22.34 4.67
CA PRO A 251 -7.80 -21.51 3.64
C PRO A 251 -8.99 -20.69 4.12
N VAL A 252 -9.76 -21.21 5.08
CA VAL A 252 -10.89 -20.50 5.69
C VAL A 252 -10.45 -19.28 6.51
N HIS A 253 -9.33 -19.37 7.23
CA HIS A 253 -8.75 -18.26 7.97
C HIS A 253 -8.21 -17.19 7.01
N GLY A 254 -7.53 -17.63 5.95
CA GLY A 254 -7.04 -16.75 4.89
C GLY A 254 -8.19 -15.97 4.24
N PHE A 255 -9.26 -16.67 3.83
CA PHE A 255 -10.44 -16.05 3.24
C PHE A 255 -11.06 -14.97 4.13
N ALA A 256 -11.29 -15.28 5.42
CA ALA A 256 -11.89 -14.34 6.35
C ALA A 256 -10.98 -13.12 6.61
N ALA A 257 -9.67 -13.34 6.79
CA ALA A 257 -8.71 -12.27 7.01
C ALA A 257 -8.56 -11.35 5.79
N GLU A 258 -8.40 -11.92 4.59
CA GLU A 258 -8.24 -11.18 3.34
C GLU A 258 -9.51 -10.37 3.01
N THR A 259 -10.69 -10.96 3.16
CA THR A 259 -11.96 -10.28 2.87
C THR A 259 -12.25 -9.18 3.89
N GLY A 260 -11.98 -9.43 5.17
CA GLY A 260 -12.10 -8.44 6.23
C GLY A 260 -11.17 -7.25 6.02
N ALA A 261 -9.90 -7.51 5.70
CA ALA A 261 -8.92 -6.46 5.41
C ALA A 261 -9.29 -5.67 4.14
N ALA A 262 -9.55 -6.36 3.03
CA ALA A 262 -9.85 -5.74 1.75
C ALA A 262 -11.12 -4.86 1.80
N GLY A 263 -12.14 -5.23 2.58
CA GLY A 263 -13.34 -4.43 2.75
C GLY A 263 -13.15 -3.13 3.57
N THR A 264 -11.98 -2.95 4.19
CA THR A 264 -11.67 -1.76 5.02
C THR A 264 -10.63 -0.82 4.40
N ILE A 265 -9.99 -1.25 3.32
CA ILE A 265 -9.00 -0.49 2.55
C ILE A 265 -9.71 0.42 1.55
#